data_AF-A0AAP0DWB0-F1
#
_entry.id   AF-A0AAP0DWB0-F1
#
_cell.length_a   1.000
_cell.length_b   1.000
_cell.length_c   1.000
_cell.angle_alpha   90.00
_cell.angle_beta   90.00
_cell.angle_gamma   90.00
#
_symmetry.space_group_name_H-M   'P 1'
#
loop_
_entity.id
_entity.type
_entity.pdbx_description
1 polymer ?
#
loop_
_entity_poly.entity_id
_entity_poly.type
_entity_poly.pdbx_seq_one_letter_code
_entity_poly.pdbx_strand_id
1 'polypeptide(L)'
;MTNRLRKNRKKRGHVTAGHGRIGKHRKHPGGRGNAGGMHHHRILFDKYHRAEEIMSTSIITGLRPYVSPISFDIRVIRKYYVKWLAGESKRLKG
;
A
#
# COMPACT_ATOMS: atom_id res chain seq x y z
N MET A 1 -6.64 5.16 -26.02
CA MET A 1 -7.82 4.32 -25.70
C MET A 1 -8.95 4.64 -26.68
N THR A 2 -9.43 3.68 -27.47
CA THR A 2 -10.53 3.92 -28.41
C THR A 2 -11.86 4.10 -27.68
N ASN A 3 -12.75 4.94 -28.21
CA ASN A 3 -14.02 5.30 -27.55
C ASN A 3 -14.98 4.09 -27.44
N ARG A 4 -14.80 3.07 -28.30
CA ARG A 4 -15.56 1.81 -28.29
C ARG A 4 -15.41 1.03 -26.98
N LEU A 5 -14.22 1.05 -26.38
CA LEU A 5 -13.93 0.31 -25.14
C LEU A 5 -14.41 1.06 -23.88
N ARG A 6 -14.83 2.34 -24.01
CA ARG A 6 -15.31 3.10 -22.86
C ARG A 6 -16.69 2.64 -22.43
N LYS A 7 -16.87 2.41 -21.12
CA LYS A 7 -18.15 2.02 -20.50
C LYS A 7 -19.28 3.05 -20.65
N ASN A 8 -18.97 4.29 -21.05
CA ASN A 8 -19.95 5.37 -21.14
C ASN A 8 -21.09 5.08 -22.13
N ARG A 9 -20.82 4.39 -23.24
CA ARG A 9 -21.87 4.00 -24.20
C ARG A 9 -22.85 2.99 -23.59
N LYS A 10 -22.32 2.01 -22.84
CA LYS A 10 -23.13 0.99 -22.13
C LYS A 10 -23.95 1.59 -20.98
N LYS A 11 -23.52 2.73 -20.43
CA LYS A 11 -24.22 3.43 -19.33
C LYS A 11 -25.36 4.35 -19.78
N ARG A 12 -25.61 4.51 -21.09
CA ARG A 12 -26.75 5.29 -21.59
C ARG A 12 -28.07 4.62 -21.18
N GLY A 13 -29.10 5.40 -20.87
CA GLY A 13 -30.37 4.89 -20.34
C GLY A 13 -30.35 4.59 -18.82
N HIS A 14 -29.17 4.42 -18.21
CA HIS A 14 -29.07 4.31 -16.76
C HIS A 14 -29.13 5.70 -16.10
N VAL A 15 -30.19 5.95 -15.33
CA VAL A 15 -30.48 7.24 -14.68
C VAL A 15 -29.32 7.77 -13.81
N THR A 16 -28.51 6.89 -13.22
CA THR A 16 -27.45 7.28 -12.28
C THR A 16 -26.04 6.91 -12.75
N ALA A 17 -25.92 6.37 -13.97
CA ALA A 17 -24.65 5.88 -14.52
C ALA A 17 -23.84 4.96 -13.57
N GLY A 18 -24.51 4.27 -12.64
CA GLY A 18 -23.91 3.37 -11.65
C GLY A 18 -23.49 4.01 -10.32
N HIS A 19 -23.91 5.24 -9.99
CA HIS A 19 -23.55 5.93 -8.73
C HIS A 19 -24.63 5.79 -7.64
N GLY A 20 -25.46 4.74 -7.70
CA GLY A 20 -26.51 4.48 -6.70
C GLY A 20 -27.69 5.47 -6.72
N ARG A 21 -28.71 5.18 -5.90
CA ARG A 21 -29.93 6.00 -5.80
C ARG A 21 -29.73 7.25 -4.94
N ILE A 22 -29.03 7.13 -3.82
CA ILE A 22 -28.80 8.17 -2.81
C ILE A 22 -27.28 8.41 -2.70
N GLY A 23 -26.85 9.63 -2.35
CA GLY A 23 -25.41 9.96 -2.28
C GLY A 23 -24.77 10.13 -3.66
N LYS A 24 -25.36 11.00 -4.50
CA LYS A 24 -24.94 11.24 -5.88
C LYS A 24 -23.48 11.69 -6.00
N HIS A 25 -22.90 11.54 -7.19
CA HIS A 25 -21.56 12.04 -7.50
C HIS A 25 -21.48 13.56 -7.33
N ARG A 26 -20.82 14.02 -6.27
CA ARG A 26 -20.56 15.45 -5.98
C ARG A 26 -19.11 15.79 -6.26
N LYS A 27 -18.84 17.08 -6.49
CA LYS A 27 -17.53 17.57 -6.96
C LYS A 27 -16.36 17.27 -5.99
N HIS A 28 -16.54 17.50 -4.69
CA HIS A 28 -15.47 17.30 -3.68
C HIS A 28 -16.07 16.77 -2.37
N PRO A 29 -16.16 15.45 -2.16
CA PRO A 29 -16.71 14.89 -0.93
C PRO A 29 -15.76 14.97 0.29
N GLY A 30 -14.45 15.10 0.08
CA GLY A 30 -13.44 15.12 1.16
C GLY A 30 -12.27 16.06 0.87
N GLY A 31 -12.51 17.15 0.13
CA GLY A 31 -11.49 18.09 -0.29
C GLY A 31 -10.84 17.77 -1.63
N ARG A 32 -9.68 18.37 -1.89
CA ARG A 32 -8.91 18.25 -3.14
C ARG A 32 -7.54 17.65 -2.84
N GLY A 33 -7.04 16.79 -3.73
CA GLY A 33 -5.74 16.13 -3.53
C GLY A 33 -5.68 15.33 -2.23
N ASN A 34 -4.58 15.46 -1.50
CA ASN A 34 -4.32 14.74 -0.23
C ASN A 34 -4.89 15.45 1.01
N ALA A 35 -5.86 16.35 0.84
CA ALA A 35 -6.51 17.03 1.95
C ALA A 35 -7.14 16.04 2.94
N GLY A 36 -7.04 16.35 4.25
CA GLY A 36 -7.59 15.52 5.32
C GLY A 36 -6.74 14.32 5.71
N GLY A 37 -5.54 14.15 5.15
CA GLY A 37 -4.70 12.96 5.33
C GLY A 37 -4.31 12.61 6.77
N MET A 38 -4.26 13.58 7.68
CA MET A 38 -4.03 13.33 9.12
C MET A 38 -5.29 13.41 9.98
N HIS A 39 -6.40 13.86 9.39
CA HIS A 39 -7.67 14.08 10.10
C HIS A 39 -8.67 12.98 9.72
N HIS A 40 -9.62 13.27 8.83
CA HIS A 40 -10.69 12.36 8.46
C HIS A 40 -10.30 11.32 7.39
N HIS A 41 -9.13 11.45 6.74
CA HIS A 41 -8.60 10.47 5.78
C HIS A 41 -7.38 9.69 6.31
N ARG A 42 -7.01 9.84 7.58
CA ARG A 42 -5.87 9.16 8.22
C ARG A 42 -5.81 7.66 7.96
N ILE A 43 -6.97 7.01 8.06
CA ILE A 43 -7.10 5.57 7.88
C ILE A 43 -6.59 5.11 6.50
N LEU A 44 -6.76 5.91 5.45
CA LEU A 44 -6.31 5.57 4.09
C LEU A 44 -4.79 5.68 3.95
N PHE A 45 -4.17 6.65 4.61
CA PHE A 45 -2.72 6.81 4.65
C PHE A 45 -2.08 5.69 5.46
N ASP A 46 -2.59 5.42 6.66
CA ASP A 46 -2.12 4.33 7.51
C ASP A 46 -2.26 2.97 6.81
N LYS A 47 -3.37 2.72 6.10
CA LYS A 47 -3.61 1.40 5.52
C LYS A 47 -2.77 1.12 4.27
N TYR A 48 -2.59 2.12 3.40
CA TYR A 48 -2.04 1.90 2.06
C TYR A 48 -0.66 2.55 1.83
N HIS A 49 -0.22 3.48 2.69
CA HIS A 49 1.04 4.22 2.50
C HIS A 49 2.11 3.95 3.58
N ARG A 50 1.85 3.08 4.56
CA ARG A 50 2.83 2.70 5.61
C ARG A 50 4.17 2.16 5.08
N ALA A 51 4.18 1.48 3.93
CA ALA A 51 5.36 0.78 3.43
C ALA A 51 6.38 1.72 2.77
N GLU A 52 5.94 2.82 2.15
CA GLU A 52 6.85 3.79 1.53
C GLU A 52 7.52 4.71 2.57
N GLU A 53 6.85 5.00 3.69
CA GLU A 53 7.46 5.77 4.79
C GLU A 53 8.56 5.01 5.52
N ILE A 54 8.48 3.67 5.62
CA ILE A 54 9.55 2.85 6.22
C ILE A 54 10.85 2.97 5.41
N MET A 55 10.74 3.16 4.09
CA MET A 55 11.90 3.35 3.22
C MET A 55 12.36 4.83 3.24
N SER A 56 11.46 5.81 3.22
CA SER A 56 11.86 7.23 3.16
C SER A 56 12.40 7.79 4.48
N THR A 57 11.88 7.36 5.64
CA THR A 57 12.37 7.80 6.95
C THR A 57 13.75 7.23 7.25
N SER A 58 14.05 6.00 6.82
CA SER A 58 15.39 5.39 6.97
C SER A 58 16.47 6.10 6.13
N ILE A 59 16.09 6.70 5.00
CA ILE A 59 17.01 7.44 4.10
C ILE A 59 17.29 8.86 4.63
N ILE A 60 16.32 9.51 5.29
CA ILE A 60 16.47 10.89 5.78
C ILE A 60 17.04 10.96 7.20
N THR A 61 16.68 10.03 8.10
CA THR A 61 17.11 10.09 9.51
C THR A 61 18.26 9.13 9.85
N GLY A 62 18.76 8.35 8.87
CA GLY A 62 19.90 7.43 9.04
C GLY A 62 19.67 6.29 10.05
N LEU A 63 18.47 6.21 10.64
CA LEU A 63 18.08 5.23 11.64
C LEU A 63 17.17 4.20 10.97
N ARG A 64 17.57 2.93 11.03
CA ARG A 64 16.68 1.81 10.70
C ARG A 64 15.44 1.91 11.60
N PRO A 65 14.22 1.98 11.05
CA PRO A 65 13.03 1.88 11.88
C PRO A 65 13.04 0.50 12.54
N TYR A 66 13.09 0.51 13.87
CA TYR A 66 12.85 -0.66 14.71
C TYR A 66 11.40 -1.07 14.49
N VAL A 67 11.16 -1.91 13.48
CA VAL A 67 9.90 -2.63 13.33
C VAL A 67 9.76 -3.51 14.56
N SER A 68 8.78 -3.21 15.42
CA SER A 68 8.30 -4.16 16.40
C SER A 68 7.90 -5.44 15.66
N PRO A 69 8.55 -6.59 15.90
CA PRO A 69 8.23 -7.84 15.21
C PRO A 69 7.01 -8.46 15.90
N ILE A 70 5.86 -7.80 15.83
CA ILE A 70 4.61 -8.47 16.14
C ILE A 70 4.35 -9.37 14.92
N SER A 71 4.61 -10.67 15.12
CA SER A 71 4.38 -11.83 14.24
C SER A 71 5.46 -12.21 13.20
N PHE A 72 6.74 -12.21 13.54
CA PHE A 72 7.71 -13.07 12.84
C PHE A 72 7.89 -14.38 13.64
N ASP A 73 7.21 -15.44 13.21
CA ASP A 73 7.33 -16.80 13.77
C ASP A 73 8.82 -17.22 13.78
N ILE A 74 9.35 -17.57 14.95
CA ILE A 74 10.74 -17.97 15.20
C ILE A 74 11.19 -19.08 14.24
N ARG A 75 10.27 -19.90 13.74
CA ARG A 75 10.55 -20.95 12.76
C ARG A 75 11.03 -20.41 11.42
N VAL A 76 10.53 -19.25 11.00
CA VAL A 76 10.93 -18.60 9.74
C VAL A 76 12.35 -18.03 9.88
N ILE A 77 12.64 -17.33 10.99
CA ILE A 77 13.97 -16.76 11.25
C ILE A 77 15.02 -17.87 11.31
N ARG A 78 14.74 -18.97 12.02
CA ARG A 78 15.65 -20.12 12.11
C ARG A 78 15.92 -20.76 10.75
N LYS A 79 14.92 -20.84 9.86
CA LYS A 79 15.07 -21.38 8.50
C LYS A 79 16.01 -20.51 7.64
N TYR A 80 15.87 -19.18 7.70
CA TYR A 80 16.73 -18.28 6.93
C TYR A 80 18.15 -18.19 7.50
N TYR A 81 18.31 -18.20 8.83
CA TYR A 81 19.63 -18.15 9.47
C TYR A 81 20.45 -19.44 9.23
N VAL A 82 19.81 -20.61 9.32
CA VAL A 82 20.46 -21.90 9.01
C VAL A 82 20.84 -21.99 7.53
N LYS A 83 20.00 -21.48 6.63
CA LYS A 83 20.30 -21.47 5.18
C LYS A 83 21.45 -20.51 4.84
N TRP A 84 21.58 -19.40 5.55
CA TRP A 84 22.69 -18.46 5.41
C TRP A 84 24.02 -19.06 5.90
N LEU A 85 24.05 -19.65 7.10
CA LEU A 85 25.23 -20.35 7.64
C LEU A 85 25.70 -21.52 6.74
N ALA A 86 24.77 -22.24 6.13
CA ALA A 86 25.08 -23.32 5.19
C ALA A 86 25.67 -22.80 3.86
N GLY A 87 25.39 -21.54 3.48
CA GLY A 87 25.98 -20.88 2.32
C GLY A 87 27.40 -20.38 2.56
N GLU A 88 27.67 -19.84 3.75
CA GLU A 88 29.00 -19.34 4.14
C GLU A 88 30.07 -20.46 4.15
N SER A 89 29.68 -21.68 4.57
CA SER A 89 30.58 -22.85 4.59
C SER A 89 31.05 -23.31 3.20
N LYS A 90 30.32 -23.00 2.13
CA LYS A 90 30.71 -23.38 0.76
C LYS A 90 31.63 -22.36 0.09
N ARG A 91 31.70 -21.13 0.62
CA ARG A 91 32.53 -20.04 0.10
C ARG A 91 33.94 -20.02 0.69
N LEU A 92 34.18 -20.75 1.78
CA LEU A 92 35.48 -20.85 2.48
C LEU A 92 36.30 -22.12 2.14
N LYS A 93 35.84 -22.96 1.21
CA LYS A 93 36.57 -24.13 0.68
C LYS A 93 36.70 -24.05 -0.85
N GLY A 94 37.12 -22.90 -1.36
CA GLY A 94 37.55 -22.67 -2.73
C GLY A 94 38.92 -22.05 -2.72
#